data_AF-A0A2I3CRL0-F1
#
_entry.id   AF-A0A2I3CRL0-F1
#
_cell.length_a   1.000
_cell.length_b   1.000
_cell.length_c   1.000
_cell.angle_alpha   90.00
_cell.angle_beta   90.00
_cell.angle_gamma   90.00
#
_symmetry.space_group_name_H-M   'P 1'
#
loop_
_entity.id
_entity.type
_entity.pdbx_description
1 polymer ?
#
loop_
_entity_poly.entity_id
_entity_poly.type
_entity_poly.pdbx_seq_one_letter_code
_entity_poly.pdbx_strand_id
1 'polypeptide(L)'
;MKRATQDNNFIRISSPFGKDAIILNSFEYKEEISELFSLRAKAYFNDQRSELNEIIGKEVTITLENNEDVSSNPRYMHGYVSAARLEGKRVSNTHKGENYKNIELLIEPKLRFAEYRKNCRIFQHKDIKEIISEVLSEHSVAFSFELTKSYPKYTYKVQYEESDLEFVRRLLSEEGLSFCFTHTKSAHTLNIFDDISFYKPGTEFLVDFDTGTAKSSHISSWHETQILTTKASQKSGYNMLKPSSNPKNTAKGESDFFTVPESEYFEYMGEMESNDQYALRNTHAIEALQQNAYLCRGEATCRTFSVGKCFKFKKHEDKSRVGKEYVLSSVFLSAAVYNQTGQGGTGAQGVKVSFSCVDSKTILRPSVNYPKPQMKGLQTAIVTGNKDGEIYIDKHGRIKVQFHWDRVGKYDVNSSCWIRVAQNIAGNGWGSVFHPRVGQEVIVEFVNGDPDQPIVTGSLYNGSQLPPYALPEQSSQSGYKSRSVQKGTSNFNELRFDDKPGEEHIYLHAEKLFQMLVEDCVDIAVENSKTEKVTNDVNQEVGQNASLKVGKNFSNETGEVLSFNAGKSVEIKVGGASIQMSSSGEINIKGNKISINGSAIALKAGQISLN
;
A
#
# COMPACT_ATOMS: atom_id res chain seq x y z
N MET A 1 -53.09 -21.39 -28.74
CA MET A 1 -52.23 -22.25 -27.89
C MET A 1 -52.42 -21.81 -26.44
N LYS A 2 -52.52 -22.74 -25.48
CA LYS A 2 -52.43 -22.38 -24.06
C LYS A 2 -51.02 -21.81 -23.83
N ARG A 3 -50.91 -20.62 -23.22
CA ARG A 3 -49.62 -20.02 -22.86
C ARG A 3 -48.86 -21.00 -21.96
N ALA A 4 -47.55 -21.15 -22.17
CA ALA A 4 -46.75 -21.99 -21.29
C ALA A 4 -46.74 -21.35 -19.88
N THR A 5 -46.69 -22.16 -18.83
CA THR A 5 -46.62 -21.67 -17.45
C THR A 5 -45.64 -22.52 -16.67
N GLN A 6 -44.97 -21.90 -15.69
CA GLN A 6 -44.04 -22.57 -14.78
C GLN A 6 -44.70 -23.06 -13.49
N ASP A 7 -46.00 -22.86 -13.29
CA ASP A 7 -46.70 -23.16 -12.02
C ASP A 7 -46.53 -24.63 -11.57
N ASN A 8 -46.44 -25.56 -12.53
CA ASN A 8 -46.26 -27.00 -12.27
C ASN A 8 -44.79 -27.47 -12.39
N ASN A 9 -43.84 -26.55 -12.62
CA ASN A 9 -42.43 -26.89 -12.74
C ASN A 9 -41.76 -26.87 -11.36
N PHE A 10 -40.89 -27.85 -11.11
CA PHE A 10 -40.05 -27.91 -9.91
C PHE A 10 -38.87 -26.92 -9.96
N ILE A 11 -38.63 -26.28 -11.11
CA ILE A 11 -37.72 -25.15 -11.26
C ILE A 11 -38.47 -23.97 -11.89
N ARG A 12 -38.21 -22.76 -11.41
CA ARG A 12 -38.87 -21.54 -11.88
C ARG A 12 -37.90 -20.36 -11.91
N ILE A 13 -38.12 -19.43 -12.83
CA ILE A 13 -37.46 -18.12 -12.84
C ILE A 13 -38.46 -17.00 -12.56
N SER A 14 -38.13 -16.14 -11.59
CA SER A 14 -38.78 -14.86 -11.37
C SER A 14 -37.93 -13.77 -12.02
N SER A 15 -38.55 -12.91 -12.83
CA SER A 15 -37.89 -11.85 -13.60
C SER A 15 -38.71 -10.55 -13.55
N PRO A 16 -38.11 -9.38 -13.85
CA PRO A 16 -38.83 -8.11 -13.84
C PRO A 16 -39.91 -7.99 -14.92
N PHE A 17 -39.94 -8.90 -15.91
CA PHE A 17 -40.93 -8.89 -17.00
C PHE A 17 -42.29 -9.46 -16.61
N GLY A 18 -42.46 -9.88 -15.35
CA GLY A 18 -43.70 -10.44 -14.84
C GLY A 18 -43.77 -11.96 -14.95
N LYS A 19 -44.88 -12.50 -14.44
CA LYS A 19 -45.12 -13.94 -14.34
C LYS A 19 -45.14 -14.57 -15.74
N ASP A 20 -44.43 -15.69 -15.88
CA ASP A 20 -44.39 -16.52 -17.09
C ASP A 20 -43.92 -15.78 -18.37
N ALA A 21 -43.27 -14.60 -18.26
CA ALA A 21 -42.69 -13.91 -19.41
C ALA A 21 -41.45 -14.65 -19.95
N ILE A 22 -40.64 -15.20 -19.04
CA ILE A 22 -39.50 -16.08 -19.31
C ILE A 22 -39.77 -17.42 -18.62
N ILE A 23 -39.63 -18.52 -19.36
CA ILE A 23 -39.84 -19.89 -18.86
C ILE A 23 -38.49 -20.61 -18.79
N LEU A 24 -38.15 -21.12 -17.60
CA LEU A 24 -36.89 -21.81 -17.33
C LEU A 24 -36.92 -23.26 -17.83
N ASN A 25 -35.95 -23.64 -18.66
CA ASN A 25 -35.75 -25.02 -19.12
C ASN A 25 -34.79 -25.79 -18.23
N SER A 26 -33.64 -25.16 -17.93
CA SER A 26 -32.59 -25.76 -17.12
C SER A 26 -31.68 -24.69 -16.53
N PHE A 27 -30.95 -25.03 -15.49
CA PHE A 27 -29.85 -24.20 -15.02
C PHE A 27 -28.67 -25.03 -14.49
N GLU A 28 -27.52 -24.38 -14.44
CA GLU A 28 -26.30 -24.83 -13.78
C GLU A 28 -25.90 -23.75 -12.77
N TYR A 29 -25.74 -24.12 -11.52
CA TYR A 29 -25.41 -23.22 -10.42
C TYR A 29 -24.14 -23.70 -9.73
N LYS A 30 -23.14 -22.83 -9.62
CA LYS A 30 -21.89 -23.07 -8.91
C LYS A 30 -21.80 -22.12 -7.73
N GLU A 31 -21.51 -22.66 -6.56
CA GLU A 31 -21.10 -21.90 -5.36
C GLU A 31 -19.92 -22.59 -4.68
N GLU A 32 -19.01 -21.81 -4.12
CA GLU A 32 -17.77 -22.28 -3.51
C GLU A 32 -17.37 -21.28 -2.41
N ILE A 33 -16.83 -21.77 -1.29
CA ILE A 33 -16.35 -20.89 -0.23
C ILE A 33 -15.22 -20.03 -0.78
N SER A 34 -15.30 -18.73 -0.51
CA SER A 34 -14.36 -17.70 -0.96
C SER A 34 -14.34 -17.45 -2.47
N GLU A 35 -15.39 -17.85 -3.18
CA GLU A 35 -15.62 -17.53 -4.60
C GLU A 35 -17.01 -16.91 -4.82
N LEU A 36 -17.15 -16.11 -5.88
CA LEU A 36 -18.47 -15.62 -6.31
C LEU A 36 -19.30 -16.78 -6.85
N PHE A 37 -20.57 -16.86 -6.46
CA PHE A 37 -21.48 -17.81 -7.10
C PHE A 37 -21.72 -17.42 -8.57
N SER A 38 -22.02 -18.41 -9.40
CA SER A 38 -22.38 -18.19 -10.80
C SER A 38 -23.51 -19.13 -11.19
N LEU A 39 -24.53 -18.60 -11.87
CA LEU A 39 -25.68 -19.36 -12.34
C LEU A 39 -25.87 -19.13 -13.84
N ARG A 40 -25.86 -20.22 -14.62
CA ARG A 40 -26.21 -20.22 -16.03
C ARG A 40 -27.62 -20.79 -16.21
N ALA A 41 -28.58 -19.95 -16.58
CA ALA A 41 -29.96 -20.37 -16.82
C ALA A 41 -30.26 -20.41 -18.32
N LYS A 42 -30.79 -21.53 -18.80
CA LYS A 42 -31.34 -21.66 -20.16
C LYS A 42 -32.85 -21.57 -20.07
N ALA A 43 -33.42 -20.62 -20.77
CA ALA A 43 -34.83 -20.27 -20.71
C ALA A 43 -35.37 -19.89 -22.10
N TYR A 44 -36.66 -19.58 -22.19
CA TYR A 44 -37.24 -19.00 -23.39
C TYR A 44 -38.33 -17.96 -23.09
N PHE A 45 -38.51 -17.01 -24.00
CA PHE A 45 -39.60 -16.02 -23.95
C PHE A 45 -40.94 -16.64 -24.34
N ASN A 46 -42.00 -16.32 -23.60
CA ASN A 46 -43.31 -16.98 -23.72
C ASN A 46 -44.35 -16.27 -24.62
N ASP A 47 -44.03 -15.10 -25.22
CA ASP A 47 -44.85 -14.47 -26.27
C ASP A 47 -44.14 -13.21 -26.83
N GLN A 48 -43.70 -12.31 -25.95
CA GLN A 48 -42.94 -11.10 -26.33
C GLN A 48 -41.47 -11.23 -25.97
N ARG A 49 -40.61 -10.99 -26.97
CA ARG A 49 -39.18 -10.83 -26.76
C ARG A 49 -38.93 -9.44 -26.18
N SER A 50 -38.27 -9.38 -25.05
CA SER A 50 -37.64 -8.16 -24.55
C SER A 50 -36.29 -7.95 -25.23
N GLU A 51 -35.87 -6.71 -25.40
CA GLU A 51 -34.48 -6.45 -25.81
C GLU A 51 -33.52 -6.92 -24.74
N LEU A 52 -32.36 -7.47 -25.14
CA LEU A 52 -31.37 -7.98 -24.17
C LEU A 52 -30.98 -6.90 -23.15
N ASN A 53 -30.91 -5.65 -23.59
CA ASN A 53 -30.63 -4.51 -22.72
C ASN A 53 -31.63 -4.34 -21.56
N GLU A 54 -32.86 -4.83 -21.70
CA GLU A 54 -33.88 -4.69 -20.65
C GLU A 54 -33.69 -5.68 -19.50
N ILE A 55 -33.02 -6.81 -19.73
CA ILE A 55 -32.78 -7.83 -18.70
C ILE A 55 -31.38 -7.71 -18.05
N ILE A 56 -30.40 -7.18 -18.77
CA ILE A 56 -29.04 -6.96 -18.24
C ILE A 56 -29.09 -6.03 -17.00
N GLY A 57 -28.37 -6.41 -15.96
CA GLY A 57 -28.30 -5.68 -14.69
C GLY A 57 -29.56 -5.77 -13.84
N LYS A 58 -30.57 -6.55 -14.22
CA LYS A 58 -31.78 -6.75 -13.43
C LYS A 58 -31.67 -7.96 -12.51
N GLU A 59 -32.42 -7.88 -11.41
CA GLU A 59 -32.56 -8.94 -10.42
C GLU A 59 -33.42 -10.07 -10.97
N VAL A 60 -32.98 -11.30 -10.75
CA VAL A 60 -33.74 -12.52 -11.05
C VAL A 60 -33.54 -13.52 -9.92
N THR A 61 -34.55 -14.36 -9.72
CA THR A 61 -34.50 -15.46 -8.73
C THR A 61 -34.84 -16.77 -9.40
N ILE A 62 -33.91 -17.72 -9.34
CA ILE A 62 -34.21 -19.13 -9.63
C ILE A 62 -34.74 -19.78 -8.36
N THR A 63 -35.88 -20.45 -8.49
CA THR A 63 -36.50 -21.24 -7.42
C THR A 63 -36.39 -22.71 -7.78
N LEU A 64 -35.83 -23.52 -6.89
CA LEU A 64 -35.79 -24.96 -6.97
C LEU A 64 -36.66 -25.54 -5.86
N GLU A 65 -37.73 -26.21 -6.23
CA GLU A 65 -38.58 -26.94 -5.28
C GLU A 65 -37.80 -28.10 -4.68
N ASN A 66 -37.92 -28.25 -3.36
CA ASN A 66 -37.39 -29.41 -2.66
C ASN A 66 -38.35 -30.59 -2.76
N ASN A 67 -37.89 -31.79 -2.44
CA ASN A 67 -38.80 -32.92 -2.24
C ASN A 67 -39.60 -32.65 -0.96
N GLU A 68 -40.92 -32.88 -0.99
CA GLU A 68 -41.81 -32.60 0.14
C GLU A 68 -41.38 -33.35 1.41
N ASP A 69 -40.83 -34.56 1.25
CA ASP A 69 -40.28 -35.39 2.33
C ASP A 69 -38.99 -34.81 2.98
N VAL A 70 -38.38 -33.80 2.36
CA VAL A 70 -37.14 -33.15 2.81
C VAL A 70 -37.41 -31.77 3.39
N SER A 71 -38.09 -30.92 2.64
CA SER A 71 -38.41 -29.55 3.05
C SER A 71 -39.56 -29.02 2.21
N SER A 72 -40.53 -28.40 2.87
CA SER A 72 -41.61 -27.65 2.20
C SER A 72 -41.16 -26.28 1.69
N ASN A 73 -40.01 -25.78 2.15
CA ASN A 73 -39.44 -24.52 1.66
C ASN A 73 -38.55 -24.77 0.45
N PRO A 74 -38.72 -24.04 -0.67
CA PRO A 74 -37.85 -24.16 -1.83
C PRO A 74 -36.49 -23.51 -1.60
N ARG A 75 -35.51 -23.89 -2.40
CA ARG A 75 -34.21 -23.22 -2.47
C ARG A 75 -34.26 -22.05 -3.45
N TYR A 76 -33.83 -20.89 -2.98
CA TYR A 76 -33.73 -19.68 -3.81
C TYR A 76 -32.28 -19.43 -4.22
N MET A 77 -32.09 -18.98 -5.46
CA MET A 77 -30.82 -18.49 -6.00
C MET A 77 -31.11 -17.13 -6.64
N HIS A 78 -31.03 -16.09 -5.81
CA HIS A 78 -31.21 -14.69 -6.20
C HIS A 78 -29.90 -14.06 -6.68
N GLY A 79 -29.91 -13.36 -7.82
CA GLY A 79 -28.75 -12.65 -8.36
C GLY A 79 -29.12 -11.64 -9.43
N TYR A 80 -28.10 -11.06 -10.06
CA TYR A 80 -28.24 -10.08 -11.14
C TYR A 80 -27.79 -10.68 -12.47
N VAL A 81 -28.51 -10.40 -13.55
CA VAL A 81 -28.12 -10.85 -14.89
C VAL A 81 -26.91 -10.05 -15.38
N SER A 82 -25.73 -10.66 -15.43
CA SER A 82 -24.48 -10.05 -15.89
C SER A 82 -24.24 -10.24 -17.39
N ALA A 83 -24.77 -11.32 -17.97
CA ALA A 83 -24.75 -11.54 -19.41
C ALA A 83 -26.03 -12.25 -19.88
N ALA A 84 -26.42 -11.98 -21.13
CA ALA A 84 -27.56 -12.62 -21.77
C ALA A 84 -27.25 -12.90 -23.24
N ARG A 85 -27.60 -14.09 -23.72
CA ARG A 85 -27.33 -14.55 -25.07
C ARG A 85 -28.59 -15.15 -25.69
N LEU A 86 -28.93 -14.75 -26.91
CA LEU A 86 -29.97 -15.42 -27.70
C LEU A 86 -29.40 -16.64 -28.41
N GLU A 87 -30.06 -17.77 -28.23
CA GLU A 87 -29.66 -19.04 -28.85
C GLU A 87 -30.34 -19.17 -30.23
N GLY A 88 -29.56 -18.97 -31.30
CA GLY A 88 -30.01 -18.94 -32.70
C GLY A 88 -30.49 -20.27 -33.31
N LYS A 89 -30.95 -21.23 -32.50
CA LYS A 89 -31.36 -22.57 -32.97
C LYS A 89 -32.67 -22.51 -33.76
N ARG A 90 -32.69 -23.10 -34.97
CA ARG A 90 -33.91 -23.26 -35.79
C ARG A 90 -34.82 -24.32 -35.15
N VAL A 91 -36.09 -23.97 -34.90
CA VAL A 91 -37.15 -24.93 -34.56
C VAL A 91 -37.71 -25.59 -35.82
N SER A 92 -38.35 -26.75 -35.64
CA SER A 92 -39.00 -27.54 -36.70
C SER A 92 -40.01 -26.73 -37.52
N ASN A 93 -40.11 -27.07 -38.82
CA ASN A 93 -40.87 -26.40 -39.89
C ASN A 93 -42.41 -26.29 -39.64
N THR A 94 -42.90 -26.81 -38.52
CA THR A 94 -44.30 -26.71 -38.08
C THR A 94 -44.62 -25.43 -37.29
N HIS A 95 -43.60 -24.70 -36.84
CA HIS A 95 -43.78 -23.42 -36.16
C HIS A 95 -43.67 -22.29 -37.18
N LYS A 96 -44.80 -21.66 -37.53
CA LYS A 96 -44.91 -20.53 -38.46
C LYS A 96 -44.00 -19.38 -38.01
N GLY A 97 -42.77 -19.30 -38.51
CA GLY A 97 -41.96 -18.07 -38.61
C GLY A 97 -41.65 -17.28 -37.33
N GLU A 98 -42.01 -17.74 -36.14
CA GLU A 98 -41.75 -17.01 -34.89
C GLU A 98 -40.33 -17.26 -34.40
N ASN A 99 -39.47 -16.36 -34.86
CA ASN A 99 -38.04 -16.24 -34.59
C ASN A 99 -37.67 -16.20 -33.09
N TYR A 100 -36.65 -16.98 -32.72
CA TYR A 100 -35.75 -16.84 -31.55
C TYR A 100 -36.37 -16.52 -30.18
N LYS A 101 -36.85 -17.57 -29.48
CA LYS A 101 -37.34 -17.46 -28.10
C LYS A 101 -36.33 -17.92 -27.03
N ASN A 102 -35.33 -18.74 -27.37
CA ASN A 102 -34.38 -19.26 -26.38
C ASN A 102 -33.33 -18.22 -25.97
N ILE A 103 -33.10 -18.11 -24.67
CA ILE A 103 -32.14 -17.21 -24.04
C ILE A 103 -31.30 -17.97 -23.01
N GLU A 104 -30.01 -17.71 -23.00
CA GLU A 104 -29.10 -18.09 -21.92
C GLU A 104 -28.78 -16.85 -21.08
N LEU A 105 -28.93 -16.95 -19.77
CA LEU A 105 -28.65 -15.89 -18.80
C LEU A 105 -27.50 -16.34 -17.89
N LEU A 106 -26.52 -15.46 -17.71
CA LEU A 106 -25.52 -15.55 -16.66
C LEU A 106 -25.96 -14.66 -15.50
N ILE A 107 -26.09 -15.24 -14.32
CA ILE A 107 -26.63 -14.59 -13.11
C ILE A 107 -25.57 -14.70 -12.01
N GLU A 108 -25.23 -13.56 -11.42
CA GLU A 108 -24.08 -13.40 -10.51
C GLU A 108 -24.46 -12.51 -9.30
N PRO A 109 -23.67 -12.51 -8.21
CA PRO A 109 -23.91 -11.63 -7.07
C PRO A 109 -23.80 -10.16 -7.45
N LYS A 110 -24.46 -9.29 -6.68
CA LYS A 110 -24.34 -7.83 -6.83
C LYS A 110 -22.90 -7.34 -6.75
N LEU A 111 -22.09 -8.02 -5.93
CA LEU A 111 -20.66 -7.78 -5.79
C LEU A 111 -19.91 -7.85 -7.14
N ARG A 112 -20.42 -8.58 -8.13
CA ARG A 112 -19.84 -8.60 -9.49
C ARG A 112 -19.77 -7.20 -10.11
N PHE A 113 -20.71 -6.31 -9.78
CA PHE A 113 -20.73 -4.95 -10.33
C PHE A 113 -19.51 -4.12 -9.92
N ALA A 114 -18.87 -4.47 -8.80
CA ALA A 114 -17.63 -3.84 -8.34
C ALA A 114 -16.44 -4.08 -9.28
N GLU A 115 -16.52 -5.05 -10.20
CA GLU A 115 -15.51 -5.28 -11.24
C GLU A 115 -15.46 -4.12 -12.25
N TYR A 116 -16.59 -3.45 -12.49
CA TYR A 116 -16.71 -2.40 -13.50
C TYR A 116 -16.26 -1.02 -13.01
N ARG A 117 -15.76 -0.91 -11.77
CA ARG A 117 -15.15 0.31 -11.25
C ARG A 117 -13.71 0.03 -10.84
N LYS A 118 -12.78 0.73 -11.50
CA LYS A 118 -11.34 0.69 -11.25
C LYS A 118 -10.89 1.99 -10.59
N ASN A 119 -10.03 1.91 -9.58
CA ASN A 119 -9.69 3.07 -8.76
C ASN A 119 -8.23 3.09 -8.28
N CYS A 120 -7.80 4.28 -7.85
CA CYS A 120 -6.61 4.48 -7.03
C CYS A 120 -7.04 5.28 -5.78
N ARG A 121 -6.93 4.67 -4.60
CA ARG A 121 -7.39 5.24 -3.31
C ARG A 121 -6.46 4.88 -2.18
N ILE A 122 -6.39 5.79 -1.22
CA ILE A 122 -5.65 5.62 0.02
C ILE A 122 -6.64 5.51 1.18
N PHE A 123 -6.50 4.47 2.00
CA PHE A 123 -7.22 4.26 3.25
C PHE A 123 -6.22 4.38 4.40
N GLN A 124 -6.53 5.21 5.40
CA GLN A 124 -5.65 5.50 6.54
C GLN A 124 -6.38 5.33 7.86
N HIS A 125 -5.69 4.76 8.84
CA HIS A 125 -6.17 4.56 10.21
C HIS A 125 -7.48 3.75 10.30
N LYS A 126 -7.66 2.81 9.36
CA LYS A 126 -8.82 1.92 9.28
C LYS A 126 -8.40 0.47 9.45
N ASP A 127 -9.26 -0.34 10.06
CA ASP A 127 -9.11 -1.80 10.01
C ASP A 127 -9.69 -2.39 8.72
N ILE A 128 -9.49 -3.69 8.52
CA ILE A 128 -9.94 -4.38 7.30
C ILE A 128 -11.47 -4.34 7.14
N LYS A 129 -12.21 -4.40 8.25
CA LYS A 129 -13.67 -4.42 8.26
C LYS A 129 -14.21 -3.06 7.81
N GLU A 130 -13.63 -1.98 8.31
CA GLU A 130 -13.97 -0.60 7.92
C GLU A 130 -13.71 -0.37 6.42
N ILE A 131 -12.56 -0.82 5.90
CA ILE A 131 -12.20 -0.67 4.48
C ILE A 131 -13.14 -1.47 3.57
N ILE A 132 -13.34 -2.76 3.86
CA ILE A 132 -14.23 -3.62 3.07
C ILE A 132 -15.68 -3.08 3.13
N SER A 133 -16.15 -2.66 4.31
CA SER A 133 -17.51 -2.11 4.46
C SER A 133 -17.72 -0.85 3.64
N GLU A 134 -16.73 0.06 3.61
CA GLU A 134 -16.79 1.27 2.78
C GLU A 134 -16.96 0.93 1.30
N VAL A 135 -16.08 0.06 0.77
CA VAL A 135 -16.12 -0.32 -0.65
C VAL A 135 -17.40 -1.07 -1.01
N LEU A 136 -17.84 -2.03 -0.19
CA LEU A 136 -19.08 -2.78 -0.43
C LEU A 136 -20.33 -1.90 -0.37
N SER A 137 -20.36 -0.91 0.53
CA SER A 137 -21.50 0.01 0.69
C SER A 137 -21.66 0.93 -0.51
N GLU A 138 -20.55 1.38 -1.12
CA GLU A 138 -20.58 2.18 -2.36
C GLU A 138 -21.25 1.43 -3.54
N HIS A 139 -21.21 0.10 -3.52
CA HIS A 139 -21.89 -0.77 -4.50
C HIS A 139 -23.26 -1.28 -4.02
N SER A 140 -23.72 -0.82 -2.85
CA SER A 140 -24.97 -1.26 -2.22
C SER A 140 -25.08 -2.80 -2.09
N VAL A 141 -23.94 -3.46 -1.82
CA VAL A 141 -23.89 -4.90 -1.56
C VAL A 141 -24.38 -5.14 -0.13
N ALA A 142 -25.27 -6.11 0.07
CA ALA A 142 -25.66 -6.55 1.42
C ALA A 142 -24.61 -7.53 1.95
N PHE A 143 -24.06 -7.26 3.13
CA PHE A 143 -23.02 -8.08 3.75
C PHE A 143 -23.17 -8.20 5.27
N SER A 144 -22.58 -9.23 5.83
CA SER A 144 -22.47 -9.48 7.27
C SER A 144 -21.08 -9.96 7.64
N PHE A 145 -20.65 -9.68 8.88
CA PHE A 145 -19.38 -10.13 9.43
C PHE A 145 -19.64 -11.03 10.65
N GLU A 146 -19.14 -12.27 10.60
CA GLU A 146 -19.12 -13.25 11.69
C GLU A 146 -17.65 -13.55 12.03
N LEU A 147 -16.99 -12.59 12.68
CA LEU A 147 -15.57 -12.64 13.02
C LEU A 147 -15.38 -12.93 14.50
N THR A 148 -14.50 -13.87 14.82
CA THR A 148 -14.11 -14.24 16.18
C THR A 148 -12.76 -13.64 16.57
N LYS A 149 -11.95 -13.21 15.60
CA LYS A 149 -10.64 -12.61 15.79
C LYS A 149 -10.71 -11.08 15.73
N SER A 150 -9.64 -10.43 16.18
CA SER A 150 -9.45 -8.98 16.08
C SER A 150 -8.41 -8.66 15.02
N TYR A 151 -8.66 -7.62 14.22
CA TYR A 151 -7.80 -7.22 13.10
C TYR A 151 -7.14 -5.87 13.39
N PRO A 152 -5.89 -5.65 12.96
CA PRO A 152 -5.19 -4.41 13.25
C PRO A 152 -5.77 -3.25 12.44
N LYS A 153 -5.59 -2.03 12.96
CA LYS A 153 -5.76 -0.81 12.17
C LYS A 153 -4.53 -0.58 11.33
N TYR A 154 -4.70 -0.37 10.03
CA TYR A 154 -3.60 -0.05 9.13
C TYR A 154 -3.34 1.45 9.14
N THR A 155 -2.08 1.83 9.31
CA THR A 155 -1.63 3.21 9.11
C THR A 155 -1.89 3.66 7.68
N TYR A 156 -1.68 2.76 6.71
CA TYR A 156 -1.75 3.05 5.29
C TYR A 156 -2.12 1.78 4.50
N LYS A 157 -3.13 1.88 3.63
CA LYS A 157 -3.57 0.81 2.74
C LYS A 157 -4.02 1.40 1.42
N VAL A 158 -3.54 0.87 0.30
CA VAL A 158 -3.76 1.45 -1.02
C VAL A 158 -4.50 0.46 -1.91
N GLN A 159 -5.54 0.95 -2.57
CA GLN A 159 -6.09 0.36 -3.78
C GLN A 159 -5.38 1.04 -4.95
N TYR A 160 -4.65 0.31 -5.78
CA TYR A 160 -3.86 0.90 -6.88
C TYR A 160 -4.14 0.19 -8.20
N GLU A 161 -4.73 0.91 -9.15
CA GLU A 161 -5.05 0.41 -10.50
C GLU A 161 -5.63 -1.00 -10.51
N GLU A 162 -6.57 -1.28 -9.60
CA GLU A 162 -7.32 -2.52 -9.51
C GLU A 162 -8.83 -2.21 -9.39
N SER A 163 -9.69 -3.14 -9.81
CA SER A 163 -11.12 -2.99 -9.60
C SER A 163 -11.48 -3.07 -8.12
N ASP A 164 -12.62 -2.51 -7.74
CA ASP A 164 -13.08 -2.62 -6.35
C ASP A 164 -13.36 -4.08 -5.96
N LEU A 165 -13.78 -4.91 -6.92
CA LEU A 165 -13.94 -6.35 -6.70
C LEU A 165 -12.59 -7.01 -6.39
N GLU A 166 -11.57 -6.76 -7.22
CA GLU A 166 -10.23 -7.30 -7.01
C GLU A 166 -9.64 -6.84 -5.69
N PHE A 167 -9.83 -5.56 -5.33
CA PHE A 167 -9.39 -5.00 -4.06
C PHE A 167 -10.04 -5.72 -2.88
N VAL A 168 -11.38 -5.87 -2.87
CA VAL A 168 -12.08 -6.59 -1.80
C VAL A 168 -11.63 -8.05 -1.72
N ARG A 169 -11.53 -8.76 -2.85
CA ARG A 169 -11.07 -10.16 -2.87
C ARG A 169 -9.65 -10.29 -2.34
N ARG A 170 -8.75 -9.40 -2.76
CA ARG A 170 -7.38 -9.33 -2.28
C ARG A 170 -7.34 -9.13 -0.77
N LEU A 171 -8.10 -8.18 -0.24
CA LEU A 171 -8.15 -7.90 1.20
C LEU A 171 -8.70 -9.10 1.99
N LEU A 172 -9.74 -9.75 1.49
CA LEU A 172 -10.29 -10.97 2.08
C LEU A 172 -9.23 -12.10 2.10
N SER A 173 -8.53 -12.33 0.99
CA SER A 173 -7.45 -13.34 0.92
C SER A 173 -6.24 -12.98 1.79
N GLU A 174 -5.80 -11.72 1.76
CA GLU A 174 -4.66 -11.22 2.51
C GLU A 174 -4.86 -11.39 4.03
N GLU A 175 -6.10 -11.20 4.51
CA GLU A 175 -6.48 -11.40 5.91
C GLU A 175 -7.05 -12.79 6.21
N GLY A 176 -7.13 -13.70 5.23
CA GLY A 176 -7.70 -15.05 5.43
C GLY A 176 -9.18 -15.06 5.81
N LEU A 177 -9.93 -14.05 5.41
CA LEU A 177 -11.38 -13.90 5.62
C LEU A 177 -12.15 -14.66 4.55
N SER A 178 -12.86 -15.70 4.98
CA SER A 178 -13.67 -16.53 4.09
C SER A 178 -15.02 -15.89 3.86
N PHE A 179 -15.66 -16.22 2.73
CA PHE A 179 -17.00 -15.74 2.46
C PHE A 179 -17.86 -16.73 1.69
N CYS A 180 -19.18 -16.60 1.83
CA CYS A 180 -20.16 -17.26 0.96
C CYS A 180 -21.46 -16.45 0.93
N PHE A 181 -22.46 -16.91 0.17
CA PHE A 181 -23.71 -16.19 -0.02
C PHE A 181 -24.89 -16.93 0.61
N THR A 182 -25.76 -16.19 1.31
CA THR A 182 -27.08 -16.67 1.72
C THR A 182 -28.14 -16.04 0.84
N HIS A 183 -29.10 -16.83 0.36
CA HIS A 183 -30.15 -16.36 -0.52
C HIS A 183 -31.52 -16.42 0.14
N THR A 184 -32.34 -15.42 -0.17
CA THR A 184 -33.78 -15.40 0.07
C THR A 184 -34.50 -15.27 -1.28
N LYS A 185 -35.84 -15.23 -1.26
CA LYS A 185 -36.63 -15.07 -2.48
C LYS A 185 -36.30 -13.78 -3.26
N SER A 186 -35.88 -12.72 -2.56
CA SER A 186 -35.73 -11.37 -3.13
C SER A 186 -34.39 -10.70 -2.81
N ALA A 187 -33.43 -11.41 -2.21
CA ALA A 187 -32.14 -10.85 -1.83
C ALA A 187 -31.07 -11.94 -1.68
N HIS A 188 -29.81 -11.55 -1.77
CA HIS A 188 -28.68 -12.35 -1.30
C HIS A 188 -27.75 -11.50 -0.43
N THR A 189 -27.08 -12.12 0.54
CA THR A 189 -26.15 -11.49 1.47
C THR A 189 -24.79 -12.17 1.38
N LEU A 190 -23.72 -11.38 1.26
CA LEU A 190 -22.33 -11.83 1.40
C LEU A 190 -21.99 -11.99 2.88
N ASN A 191 -21.83 -13.22 3.37
CA ASN A 191 -21.41 -13.48 4.74
C ASN A 191 -19.89 -13.66 4.77
N ILE A 192 -19.19 -12.86 5.57
CA ILE A 192 -17.74 -12.89 5.74
C ILE A 192 -17.43 -13.43 7.13
N PHE A 193 -16.56 -14.44 7.24
CA PHE A 193 -16.28 -15.15 8.48
C PHE A 193 -14.81 -15.58 8.59
N ASP A 194 -14.35 -15.89 9.81
CA ASP A 194 -12.95 -16.26 10.10
C ASP A 194 -12.77 -17.58 10.88
N ASP A 195 -13.87 -18.27 11.21
CA ASP A 195 -13.86 -19.40 12.13
C ASP A 195 -14.93 -20.45 11.77
N ILE A 196 -14.68 -21.71 12.16
CA ILE A 196 -15.58 -22.85 11.89
C ILE A 196 -16.94 -22.73 12.58
N SER A 197 -17.08 -21.87 13.58
CA SER A 197 -18.36 -21.56 14.22
C SER A 197 -19.42 -21.00 13.26
N PHE A 198 -19.00 -20.49 12.09
CA PHE A 198 -19.91 -20.12 11.00
C PHE A 198 -20.67 -21.33 10.43
N TYR A 199 -20.05 -22.51 10.39
CA TYR A 199 -20.66 -23.70 9.82
C TYR A 199 -21.90 -24.14 10.60
N LYS A 200 -22.96 -24.50 9.88
CA LYS A 200 -24.24 -24.94 10.47
C LYS A 200 -24.71 -26.25 9.84
N PRO A 201 -25.44 -27.10 10.57
CA PRO A 201 -26.15 -28.23 9.98
C PRO A 201 -27.00 -27.81 8.77
N GLY A 202 -26.88 -28.52 7.66
CA GLY A 202 -27.78 -28.35 6.51
C GLY A 202 -29.18 -28.91 6.79
N THR A 203 -30.14 -28.63 5.90
CA THR A 203 -31.48 -29.24 6.00
C THR A 203 -31.38 -30.76 5.78
N GLU A 204 -30.64 -31.18 4.77
CA GLU A 204 -30.28 -32.59 4.52
C GLU A 204 -29.03 -32.98 5.33
N PHE A 205 -29.09 -32.85 6.66
CA PHE A 205 -27.94 -33.12 7.53
C PHE A 205 -27.56 -34.60 7.61
N LEU A 206 -28.53 -35.51 7.58
CA LEU A 206 -28.30 -36.95 7.64
C LEU A 206 -28.66 -37.56 6.29
N VAL A 207 -27.67 -38.08 5.57
CA VAL A 207 -27.83 -38.62 4.21
C VAL A 207 -27.37 -40.06 4.12
N ASP A 208 -28.10 -40.88 3.36
CA ASP A 208 -27.69 -42.24 3.07
C ASP A 208 -26.73 -42.24 1.87
N PHE A 209 -25.70 -43.09 1.91
CA PHE A 209 -24.90 -43.44 0.74
C PHE A 209 -25.48 -44.69 0.09
N ASP A 210 -26.12 -44.52 -1.06
CA ASP A 210 -26.74 -45.59 -1.84
C ASP A 210 -26.94 -45.16 -3.31
N THR A 211 -27.37 -46.09 -4.16
CA THR A 211 -27.72 -45.80 -5.57
C THR A 211 -29.15 -45.29 -5.73
N GLY A 212 -29.93 -45.30 -4.65
CA GLY A 212 -31.19 -44.61 -4.42
C GLY A 212 -32.25 -44.57 -5.52
N THR A 213 -33.27 -43.73 -5.28
CA THR A 213 -34.17 -43.22 -6.32
C THR A 213 -34.22 -41.70 -6.18
N ALA A 214 -34.63 -40.97 -7.22
CA ALA A 214 -34.65 -39.49 -7.21
C ALA A 214 -35.58 -38.84 -6.14
N LYS A 215 -36.36 -39.64 -5.39
CA LYS A 215 -37.28 -39.17 -4.36
C LYS A 215 -36.63 -39.00 -2.98
N SER A 216 -35.60 -39.78 -2.65
CA SER A 216 -34.90 -39.71 -1.37
C SER A 216 -33.56 -39.02 -1.51
N SER A 217 -33.20 -38.18 -0.55
CA SER A 217 -31.88 -37.55 -0.46
C SER A 217 -30.80 -38.62 -0.22
N HIS A 218 -29.92 -38.78 -1.18
CA HIS A 218 -28.80 -39.71 -1.08
C HIS A 218 -27.56 -39.16 -1.77
N ILE A 219 -26.41 -39.67 -1.37
CA ILE A 219 -25.12 -39.51 -2.04
C ILE A 219 -24.87 -40.79 -2.83
N SER A 220 -24.70 -40.67 -4.14
CA SER A 220 -24.56 -41.80 -5.06
C SER A 220 -23.11 -42.10 -5.45
N SER A 221 -22.20 -41.17 -5.20
CA SER A 221 -20.76 -41.40 -5.37
C SER A 221 -19.96 -40.63 -4.33
N TRP A 222 -18.84 -41.23 -3.92
CA TRP A 222 -17.96 -40.69 -2.89
C TRP A 222 -16.52 -41.06 -3.23
N HIS A 223 -15.65 -40.05 -3.24
CA HIS A 223 -14.23 -40.19 -3.55
C HIS A 223 -13.43 -39.33 -2.58
N GLU A 224 -12.28 -39.85 -2.16
CA GLU A 224 -11.41 -39.20 -1.20
C GLU A 224 -10.03 -39.02 -1.85
N THR A 225 -9.42 -37.87 -1.62
CA THR A 225 -8.11 -37.54 -2.15
C THR A 225 -7.28 -36.95 -1.04
N GLN A 226 -6.10 -37.52 -0.81
CA GLN A 226 -5.09 -36.95 0.06
C GLN A 226 -3.94 -36.42 -0.79
N ILE A 227 -3.46 -35.21 -0.48
CA ILE A 227 -2.34 -34.57 -1.17
C ILE A 227 -1.25 -34.15 -0.19
N LEU A 228 -0.03 -34.00 -0.69
CA LEU A 228 1.09 -33.46 0.08
C LEU A 228 0.86 -31.96 0.34
N THR A 229 1.20 -31.51 1.54
CA THR A 229 1.11 -30.10 1.94
C THR A 229 2.36 -29.64 2.69
N THR A 230 2.51 -28.32 2.85
CA THR A 230 3.62 -27.74 3.62
C THR A 230 3.36 -27.78 5.12
N LYS A 231 4.41 -27.75 5.94
CA LYS A 231 4.33 -27.88 7.39
C LYS A 231 4.14 -26.55 8.12
N ALA A 232 4.70 -25.47 7.57
CA ALA A 232 4.69 -24.16 8.23
C ALA A 232 4.58 -23.01 7.23
N SER A 233 4.08 -21.88 7.70
CA SER A 233 4.15 -20.57 7.04
C SER A 233 5.00 -19.63 7.87
N GLN A 234 5.85 -18.86 7.23
CA GLN A 234 6.70 -17.86 7.87
C GLN A 234 6.64 -16.55 7.09
N LYS A 235 6.49 -15.45 7.84
CA LYS A 235 6.56 -14.09 7.33
C LYS A 235 7.64 -13.33 8.08
N SER A 236 8.42 -12.54 7.36
CA SER A 236 9.40 -11.63 7.95
C SER A 236 9.41 -10.28 7.25
N GLY A 237 10.00 -9.29 7.92
CA GLY A 237 10.15 -7.95 7.39
C GLY A 237 11.19 -7.16 8.18
N TYR A 238 11.15 -5.85 8.02
CA TYR A 238 12.07 -4.90 8.63
C TYR A 238 11.29 -3.81 9.36
N ASN A 239 11.68 -3.50 10.59
CA ASN A 239 11.07 -2.40 11.34
C ASN A 239 12.08 -1.28 11.49
N MET A 240 11.87 -0.17 10.79
CA MET A 240 12.76 1.00 10.86
C MET A 240 12.84 1.60 12.28
N LEU A 241 11.76 1.51 13.07
CA LEU A 241 11.76 2.01 14.45
C LEU A 241 12.50 1.07 15.42
N LYS A 242 12.69 -0.20 15.05
CA LYS A 242 13.36 -1.24 15.86
C LYS A 242 14.26 -2.12 14.98
N PRO A 243 15.32 -1.56 14.35
CA PRO A 243 16.06 -2.24 13.28
C PRO A 243 16.88 -3.47 13.74
N SER A 244 17.15 -3.58 15.04
CA SER A 244 17.80 -4.75 15.65
C SER A 244 16.83 -5.88 16.01
N SER A 245 15.52 -5.64 15.93
CA SER A 245 14.46 -6.59 16.24
C SER A 245 13.55 -6.73 15.02
N ASN A 246 14.07 -7.41 13.99
CA ASN A 246 13.35 -7.61 12.75
C ASN A 246 12.09 -8.44 12.99
N PRO A 247 10.93 -7.95 12.55
CA PRO A 247 9.73 -8.69 12.81
C PRO A 247 9.67 -9.98 11.98
N LYS A 248 9.40 -11.08 12.69
CA LYS A 248 9.38 -12.44 12.16
C LYS A 248 8.37 -13.26 12.95
N ASN A 249 7.52 -13.98 12.23
CA ASN A 249 6.56 -14.90 12.82
C ASN A 249 6.49 -16.18 11.98
N THR A 250 6.30 -17.32 12.64
CA THR A 250 6.14 -18.63 12.03
C THR A 250 4.90 -19.29 12.62
N ALA A 251 3.97 -19.73 11.77
CA ALA A 251 2.83 -20.57 12.15
C ALA A 251 3.07 -22.00 11.65
N LYS A 252 2.88 -22.97 12.55
CA LYS A 252 2.89 -24.39 12.19
C LYS A 252 1.45 -24.85 12.01
N GLY A 253 1.19 -25.59 10.94
CA GLY A 253 -0.14 -26.14 10.71
C GLY A 253 -0.44 -27.30 11.64
N GLU A 254 -1.71 -27.53 11.91
CA GLU A 254 -2.21 -28.59 12.80
C GLU A 254 -2.72 -29.82 12.02
N SER A 255 -2.42 -29.93 10.73
CA SER A 255 -2.82 -31.09 9.92
C SER A 255 -2.32 -32.42 10.50
N ASP A 256 -3.24 -33.34 10.75
CA ASP A 256 -2.94 -34.74 11.12
C ASP A 256 -2.38 -35.57 9.94
N PHE A 257 -2.50 -35.07 8.71
CA PHE A 257 -2.00 -35.73 7.51
C PHE A 257 -0.49 -35.48 7.30
N PHE A 258 0.13 -36.35 6.50
CA PHE A 258 1.55 -36.22 6.16
C PHE A 258 1.85 -34.86 5.48
N THR A 259 2.64 -34.03 6.16
CA THR A 259 3.24 -32.81 5.60
C THR A 259 4.67 -33.09 5.17
N VAL A 260 5.15 -32.44 4.11
CA VAL A 260 6.55 -32.55 3.69
C VAL A 260 7.47 -32.09 4.83
N PRO A 261 8.40 -32.93 5.33
CA PRO A 261 9.34 -32.55 6.38
C PRO A 261 10.16 -31.31 5.98
N GLU A 262 10.46 -30.44 6.94
CA GLU A 262 11.25 -29.21 6.74
C GLU A 262 10.75 -28.26 5.65
N SER A 263 9.48 -28.39 5.23
CA SER A 263 8.87 -27.46 4.27
C SER A 263 8.30 -26.22 4.95
N GLU A 264 8.49 -25.08 4.30
CA GLU A 264 8.03 -23.76 4.74
C GLU A 264 7.53 -22.96 3.54
N TYR A 265 6.38 -22.31 3.70
CA TYR A 265 5.95 -21.21 2.84
C TYR A 265 6.47 -19.90 3.41
N PHE A 266 7.43 -19.28 2.74
CA PHE A 266 8.12 -18.07 3.20
C PHE A 266 7.75 -16.84 2.38
N GLU A 267 7.39 -15.74 3.05
CA GLU A 267 7.15 -14.45 2.42
C GLU A 267 7.94 -13.33 3.14
N TYR A 268 8.65 -12.52 2.35
CA TYR A 268 9.29 -11.28 2.85
C TYR A 268 8.39 -10.07 2.54
N MET A 269 7.96 -9.39 3.59
CA MET A 269 6.91 -8.37 3.53
C MET A 269 7.44 -6.93 3.44
N GLY A 270 8.76 -6.71 3.42
CA GLY A 270 9.32 -5.35 3.42
C GLY A 270 9.23 -4.66 4.79
N GLU A 271 8.86 -3.38 4.82
CA GLU A 271 8.69 -2.61 6.05
C GLU A 271 7.44 -3.04 6.85
N MET A 272 7.63 -3.29 8.15
CA MET A 272 6.56 -3.70 9.06
C MET A 272 6.67 -2.99 10.41
N GLU A 273 5.54 -2.58 10.97
CA GLU A 273 5.50 -1.85 12.25
C GLU A 273 5.64 -2.76 13.47
N SER A 274 5.22 -4.03 13.39
CA SER A 274 5.27 -4.97 14.51
C SER A 274 5.22 -6.45 14.10
N ASN A 275 5.50 -7.35 15.05
CA ASN A 275 5.35 -8.80 14.89
C ASN A 275 3.89 -9.25 14.82
N ASP A 276 3.03 -8.65 15.65
CA ASP A 276 1.69 -9.15 15.91
C ASP A 276 0.72 -8.84 14.77
N GLN A 277 1.01 -7.79 14.00
CA GLN A 277 0.14 -7.31 12.91
C GLN A 277 -0.17 -8.39 11.87
N TYR A 278 0.73 -9.37 11.68
CA TYR A 278 0.60 -10.41 10.66
C TYR A 278 0.69 -11.85 11.20
N ALA A 279 0.69 -12.03 12.52
CA ALA A 279 0.66 -13.35 13.13
C ALA A 279 -0.56 -14.16 12.65
N LEU A 280 -1.74 -13.53 12.61
CA LEU A 280 -2.96 -14.12 12.05
C LEU A 280 -2.81 -14.48 10.57
N ARG A 281 -2.18 -13.62 9.76
CA ARG A 281 -1.96 -13.91 8.33
C ARG A 281 -1.05 -15.11 8.09
N ASN A 282 -0.14 -15.44 9.00
CA ASN A 282 0.65 -16.67 8.92
C ASN A 282 -0.20 -17.89 9.23
N THR A 283 -0.99 -17.84 10.31
CA THR A 283 -1.93 -18.91 10.67
C THR A 283 -2.91 -19.17 9.54
N HIS A 284 -3.52 -18.12 8.98
CA HIS A 284 -4.47 -18.27 7.88
C HIS A 284 -3.81 -18.81 6.60
N ALA A 285 -2.56 -18.44 6.34
CA ALA A 285 -1.83 -18.96 5.18
C ALA A 285 -1.56 -20.47 5.29
N ILE A 286 -1.12 -20.95 6.46
CA ILE A 286 -0.90 -22.39 6.64
C ILE A 286 -2.21 -23.18 6.66
N GLU A 287 -3.28 -22.63 7.24
CA GLU A 287 -4.63 -23.20 7.16
C GLU A 287 -5.10 -23.30 5.70
N ALA A 288 -4.93 -22.26 4.90
CA ALA A 288 -5.29 -22.24 3.48
C ALA A 288 -4.52 -23.26 2.63
N LEU A 289 -3.24 -23.48 2.95
CA LEU A 289 -2.40 -24.46 2.26
C LEU A 289 -2.73 -25.91 2.66
N GLN A 290 -3.23 -26.12 3.89
CA GLN A 290 -3.54 -27.43 4.43
C GLN A 290 -5.02 -27.82 4.32
N GLN A 291 -5.94 -26.88 4.06
CA GLN A 291 -7.39 -27.14 4.05
C GLN A 291 -7.80 -28.27 3.08
N ASN A 292 -7.05 -28.46 1.99
CA ASN A 292 -7.30 -29.50 0.98
C ASN A 292 -6.36 -30.71 1.11
N ALA A 293 -5.60 -30.83 2.21
CA ALA A 293 -4.73 -31.98 2.47
C ALA A 293 -5.49 -33.30 2.36
N TYR A 294 -6.76 -33.29 2.77
CA TYR A 294 -7.71 -34.38 2.56
C TYR A 294 -9.05 -33.81 2.09
N LEU A 295 -9.36 -34.04 0.82
CA LEU A 295 -10.55 -33.53 0.14
C LEU A 295 -11.47 -34.68 -0.26
N CYS A 296 -12.75 -34.53 0.04
CA CYS A 296 -13.79 -35.46 -0.38
C CYS A 296 -14.63 -34.86 -1.51
N ARG A 297 -15.05 -35.68 -2.47
CA ARG A 297 -15.92 -35.31 -3.58
C ARG A 297 -17.01 -36.34 -3.79
N GLY A 298 -18.17 -35.90 -4.25
CA GLY A 298 -19.28 -36.81 -4.50
C GLY A 298 -20.34 -36.26 -5.43
N GLU A 299 -21.26 -37.14 -5.78
CA GLU A 299 -22.52 -36.83 -6.45
C GLU A 299 -23.70 -37.15 -5.54
N ALA A 300 -24.73 -36.32 -5.57
CA ALA A 300 -25.89 -36.41 -4.71
C ALA A 300 -27.17 -35.95 -5.41
N THR A 301 -28.31 -36.30 -4.83
CA THR A 301 -29.64 -35.78 -5.17
C THR A 301 -30.11 -34.70 -4.18
N CYS A 302 -29.24 -34.30 -3.25
CA CYS A 302 -29.57 -33.43 -2.12
C CYS A 302 -29.72 -31.96 -2.54
N ARG A 303 -30.97 -31.52 -2.78
CA ARG A 303 -31.27 -30.20 -3.38
C ARG A 303 -30.93 -29.02 -2.47
N THR A 304 -30.85 -29.24 -1.16
CA THR A 304 -30.56 -28.22 -0.14
C THR A 304 -29.06 -28.06 0.13
N PHE A 305 -28.20 -28.90 -0.44
CA PHE A 305 -26.75 -28.83 -0.24
C PHE A 305 -26.21 -27.46 -0.62
N SER A 306 -25.60 -26.77 0.35
CA SER A 306 -25.03 -25.45 0.11
C SER A 306 -23.73 -25.25 0.88
N VAL A 307 -22.84 -24.43 0.33
CA VAL A 307 -21.51 -24.19 0.92
C VAL A 307 -21.60 -23.61 2.32
N GLY A 308 -20.68 -24.02 3.21
CA GLY A 308 -20.73 -23.66 4.64
C GLY A 308 -21.81 -24.39 5.43
N LYS A 309 -22.56 -25.33 4.82
CA LYS A 309 -23.46 -26.25 5.52
C LYS A 309 -22.81 -27.61 5.72
N CYS A 310 -23.14 -28.23 6.85
CA CYS A 310 -22.64 -29.54 7.22
C CYS A 310 -23.61 -30.68 6.86
N PHE A 311 -23.07 -31.88 6.68
CA PHE A 311 -23.82 -33.14 6.61
C PHE A 311 -23.02 -34.29 7.26
N LYS A 312 -23.71 -35.42 7.51
CA LYS A 312 -23.18 -36.69 8.01
C LYS A 312 -23.79 -37.85 7.22
N PHE A 313 -22.99 -38.89 7.03
CA PHE A 313 -23.54 -40.16 6.56
C PHE A 313 -24.34 -40.84 7.67
N LYS A 314 -25.59 -41.15 7.39
CA LYS A 314 -26.44 -42.04 8.20
C LYS A 314 -26.16 -43.50 7.86
N LYS A 315 -25.91 -43.80 6.59
CA LYS A 315 -25.48 -45.11 6.08
C LYS A 315 -24.33 -44.91 5.11
N HIS A 316 -23.35 -45.80 5.21
CA HIS A 316 -22.19 -45.89 4.31
C HIS A 316 -21.65 -47.33 4.40
N GLU A 317 -21.09 -47.86 3.30
CA GLU A 317 -20.45 -49.17 3.23
C GLU A 317 -19.20 -49.22 4.13
N ASP A 318 -18.39 -48.17 4.09
CA ASP A 318 -17.35 -47.92 5.10
C ASP A 318 -17.98 -47.33 6.38
N LYS A 319 -18.04 -48.13 7.45
CA LYS A 319 -18.60 -47.74 8.74
C LYS A 319 -17.85 -46.60 9.43
N SER A 320 -16.57 -46.37 9.09
CA SER A 320 -15.78 -45.27 9.68
C SER A 320 -16.29 -43.88 9.26
N ARG A 321 -17.10 -43.81 8.19
CA ARG A 321 -17.68 -42.58 7.65
C ARG A 321 -19.01 -42.21 8.30
N VAL A 322 -19.71 -43.19 8.88
CA VAL A 322 -21.00 -42.97 9.53
C VAL A 322 -20.83 -42.07 10.74
N GLY A 323 -21.61 -40.99 10.80
CA GLY A 323 -21.56 -40.01 11.89
C GLY A 323 -20.41 -38.99 11.81
N LYS A 324 -19.43 -39.18 10.91
CA LYS A 324 -18.40 -38.17 10.64
C LYS A 324 -19.03 -36.96 9.95
N GLU A 325 -18.69 -35.76 10.41
CA GLU A 325 -19.27 -34.51 9.94
C GLU A 325 -18.39 -33.82 8.91
N TYR A 326 -19.00 -33.44 7.80
CA TYR A 326 -18.34 -32.80 6.69
C TYR A 326 -18.98 -31.45 6.41
N VAL A 327 -18.18 -30.45 6.04
CA VAL A 327 -18.65 -29.15 5.58
C VAL A 327 -18.48 -29.05 4.06
N LEU A 328 -19.53 -28.61 3.37
CA LEU A 328 -19.51 -28.41 1.91
C LEU A 328 -18.64 -27.19 1.57
N SER A 329 -17.58 -27.42 0.79
CA SER A 329 -16.66 -26.38 0.31
C SER A 329 -17.02 -25.87 -1.07
N SER A 330 -17.55 -26.73 -1.94
CA SER A 330 -18.02 -26.38 -3.29
C SER A 330 -19.25 -27.20 -3.64
N VAL A 331 -20.23 -26.59 -4.29
CA VAL A 331 -21.45 -27.23 -4.79
C VAL A 331 -21.70 -26.79 -6.23
N PHE A 332 -21.87 -27.77 -7.10
CA PHE A 332 -22.36 -27.61 -8.46
C PHE A 332 -23.72 -28.30 -8.59
N LEU A 333 -24.77 -27.53 -8.83
CA LEU A 333 -26.13 -28.01 -8.95
C LEU A 333 -26.62 -27.79 -10.38
N SER A 334 -27.15 -28.83 -11.00
CA SER A 334 -27.80 -28.75 -12.31
C SER A 334 -29.22 -29.29 -12.23
N ALA A 335 -30.15 -28.63 -12.90
CA ALA A 335 -31.55 -29.07 -12.96
C ALA A 335 -32.16 -28.79 -14.33
N ALA A 336 -33.00 -29.70 -14.83
CA ALA A 336 -33.64 -29.57 -16.15
C ALA A 336 -35.06 -30.19 -16.21
N VAL A 337 -35.93 -29.60 -17.04
CA VAL A 337 -37.29 -30.09 -17.33
C VAL A 337 -37.35 -30.68 -18.75
N TYR A 338 -37.81 -31.93 -18.88
CA TYR A 338 -37.76 -32.73 -20.11
C TYR A 338 -38.66 -32.22 -21.26
N ASN A 339 -39.84 -31.65 -20.95
CA ASN A 339 -40.89 -31.41 -21.96
C ASN A 339 -40.72 -30.14 -22.80
N GLN A 340 -39.61 -29.40 -22.67
CA GLN A 340 -39.43 -28.08 -23.30
C GLN A 340 -38.20 -27.98 -24.23
N THR A 341 -37.49 -29.08 -24.47
CA THR A 341 -36.26 -29.12 -25.30
C THR A 341 -36.48 -29.50 -26.76
N GLY A 342 -37.72 -29.81 -27.16
CA GLY A 342 -38.07 -30.23 -28.52
C GLY A 342 -37.61 -31.66 -28.86
N GLN A 343 -38.10 -32.21 -29.97
CA GLN A 343 -37.97 -33.62 -30.37
C GLN A 343 -36.52 -34.13 -30.63
N GLY A 344 -35.50 -33.28 -30.45
CA GLY A 344 -34.08 -33.61 -30.59
C GLY A 344 -33.23 -33.36 -29.32
N GLY A 345 -33.84 -33.03 -28.18
CA GLY A 345 -33.13 -32.79 -26.93
C GLY A 345 -32.87 -34.07 -26.14
N THR A 346 -31.65 -34.61 -26.18
CA THR A 346 -31.19 -35.73 -25.33
C THR A 346 -30.83 -35.25 -23.91
N GLY A 347 -31.73 -34.57 -23.22
CA GLY A 347 -31.52 -34.08 -21.85
C GLY A 347 -32.06 -35.06 -20.81
N ALA A 348 -31.22 -35.47 -19.84
CA ALA A 348 -31.69 -36.19 -18.66
C ALA A 348 -32.59 -35.29 -17.80
N GLN A 349 -33.73 -35.78 -17.35
CA GLN A 349 -34.63 -35.08 -16.42
C GLN A 349 -34.11 -35.23 -14.98
N GLY A 350 -34.17 -34.15 -14.19
CA GLY A 350 -33.95 -34.23 -12.74
C GLY A 350 -33.00 -33.17 -12.19
N VAL A 351 -32.60 -33.37 -10.94
CA VAL A 351 -31.59 -32.57 -10.24
C VAL A 351 -30.35 -33.43 -10.03
N LYS A 352 -29.19 -32.90 -10.39
CA LYS A 352 -27.89 -33.51 -10.11
C LYS A 352 -27.05 -32.51 -9.32
N VAL A 353 -26.51 -32.98 -8.20
CA VAL A 353 -25.59 -32.22 -7.36
C VAL A 353 -24.23 -32.90 -7.38
N SER A 354 -23.18 -32.16 -7.69
CA SER A 354 -21.80 -32.56 -7.48
C SER A 354 -21.20 -31.63 -6.44
N PHE A 355 -20.42 -32.17 -5.51
CA PHE A 355 -19.92 -31.37 -4.39
C PHE A 355 -18.50 -31.77 -3.99
N SER A 356 -17.84 -30.85 -3.30
CA SER A 356 -16.61 -31.09 -2.55
C SER A 356 -16.84 -30.74 -1.08
N CYS A 357 -16.18 -31.46 -0.18
CA CYS A 357 -16.26 -31.21 1.25
C CYS A 357 -14.97 -31.64 1.97
N VAL A 358 -14.79 -31.10 3.16
CA VAL A 358 -13.70 -31.44 4.09
C VAL A 358 -14.31 -31.79 5.46
N ASP A 359 -13.48 -32.25 6.40
CA ASP A 359 -13.93 -32.42 7.79
C ASP A 359 -14.46 -31.08 8.32
N SER A 360 -15.59 -31.09 9.04
CA SER A 360 -16.19 -29.87 9.59
C SER A 360 -15.28 -29.09 10.55
N LYS A 361 -14.23 -29.72 11.09
CA LYS A 361 -13.21 -29.08 11.92
C LYS A 361 -12.16 -28.31 11.12
N THR A 362 -12.10 -28.51 9.80
CA THR A 362 -11.18 -27.81 8.91
C THR A 362 -11.77 -26.44 8.53
N ILE A 363 -11.08 -25.36 8.88
CA ILE A 363 -11.42 -24.04 8.39
C ILE A 363 -11.05 -23.92 6.91
N LEU A 364 -12.02 -23.54 6.10
CA LEU A 364 -11.82 -23.26 4.68
C LEU A 364 -11.42 -21.79 4.57
N ARG A 365 -10.32 -21.50 3.87
CA ARG A 365 -9.71 -20.17 3.71
C ARG A 365 -9.61 -19.80 2.24
N PRO A 366 -9.63 -18.50 1.89
CA PRO A 366 -9.26 -18.07 0.54
C PRO A 366 -7.84 -18.51 0.16
N SER A 367 -7.56 -18.53 -1.13
CA SER A 367 -6.22 -18.83 -1.66
C SER A 367 -5.16 -17.85 -1.13
N VAL A 368 -4.00 -18.37 -0.72
CA VAL A 368 -2.82 -17.56 -0.40
C VAL A 368 -2.24 -16.84 -1.61
N ASN A 369 -2.51 -17.35 -2.82
CA ASN A 369 -2.14 -16.71 -4.06
C ASN A 369 -3.24 -15.71 -4.44
N TYR A 370 -2.99 -14.43 -4.21
CA TYR A 370 -3.83 -13.32 -4.64
C TYR A 370 -2.97 -12.26 -5.35
N PRO A 371 -3.45 -11.67 -6.45
CA PRO A 371 -2.69 -10.65 -7.17
C PRO A 371 -2.75 -9.31 -6.40
N LYS A 372 -1.70 -8.97 -5.65
CA LYS A 372 -1.52 -7.59 -5.16
C LYS A 372 -0.96 -6.72 -6.29
N PRO A 373 -1.57 -5.55 -6.59
CA PRO A 373 -1.02 -4.66 -7.59
C PRO A 373 0.39 -4.21 -7.18
N GLN A 374 1.29 -4.15 -8.16
CA GLN A 374 2.66 -3.70 -7.96
C GLN A 374 2.90 -2.37 -8.68
N MET A 375 3.63 -1.49 -8.02
CA MET A 375 4.17 -0.27 -8.59
C MET A 375 5.30 -0.63 -9.55
N LYS A 376 5.05 -0.47 -10.86
CA LYS A 376 5.98 -0.88 -11.92
C LYS A 376 7.27 -0.05 -11.98
N GLY A 377 7.29 1.10 -11.31
CA GLY A 377 8.43 1.99 -11.30
C GLY A 377 8.23 3.13 -10.31
N LEU A 378 9.19 4.05 -10.30
CA LEU A 378 9.10 5.28 -9.52
C LEU A 378 7.93 6.15 -9.99
N GLN A 379 7.43 6.96 -9.07
CA GLN A 379 6.46 8.02 -9.34
C GLN A 379 6.96 9.33 -8.78
N THR A 380 6.34 10.44 -9.17
CA THR A 380 6.53 11.71 -8.49
C THR A 380 5.31 12.06 -7.65
N ALA A 381 5.53 12.82 -6.59
CA ALA A 381 4.49 13.29 -5.69
C ALA A 381 4.85 14.68 -5.17
N ILE A 382 3.85 15.43 -4.69
CA ILE A 382 4.07 16.75 -4.11
C ILE A 382 4.09 16.62 -2.59
N VAL A 383 5.09 17.19 -1.92
CA VAL A 383 5.17 17.22 -0.46
C VAL A 383 4.01 18.02 0.12
N THR A 384 3.33 17.46 1.11
CA THR A 384 2.19 18.08 1.78
C THR A 384 2.47 18.34 3.26
N GLY A 385 1.64 19.18 3.87
CA GLY A 385 1.76 19.54 5.27
C GLY A 385 0.63 20.45 5.73
N ASN A 386 0.88 21.21 6.79
CA ASN A 386 -0.07 22.23 7.25
C ASN A 386 -0.27 23.29 6.16
N LYS A 387 -1.49 23.81 6.02
CA LYS A 387 -1.91 24.76 4.97
C LYS A 387 -0.94 25.95 4.76
N ASP A 388 -0.36 26.45 5.84
CA ASP A 388 0.56 27.59 5.82
C ASP A 388 2.01 27.21 6.23
N GLY A 389 2.26 25.93 6.49
CA GLY A 389 3.57 25.44 6.90
C GLY A 389 4.49 25.21 5.72
N GLU A 390 5.71 25.75 5.78
CA GLU A 390 6.75 25.45 4.79
C GLU A 390 7.44 24.10 5.05
N ILE A 391 7.45 23.67 6.31
CA ILE A 391 8.08 22.43 6.77
C ILE A 391 7.06 21.61 7.55
N TYR A 392 6.96 20.31 7.22
CA TYR A 392 6.15 19.35 7.95
C TYR A 392 6.85 17.99 7.99
N ILE A 393 7.63 17.78 9.04
CA ILE A 393 8.56 16.65 9.19
C ILE A 393 8.39 16.05 10.58
N ASP A 394 8.45 14.74 10.70
CA ASP A 394 8.39 14.06 12.00
C ASP A 394 9.78 13.87 12.64
N LYS A 395 9.82 13.26 13.84
CA LYS A 395 11.07 13.02 14.58
C LYS A 395 12.10 12.13 13.85
N HIS A 396 11.70 11.44 12.80
CA HIS A 396 12.55 10.54 12.01
C HIS A 396 12.94 11.13 10.65
N GLY A 397 12.64 12.41 10.39
CA GLY A 397 12.94 13.03 9.10
C GLY A 397 11.99 12.60 7.97
N ARG A 398 10.81 12.07 8.33
CA ARG A 398 9.80 11.63 7.35
C ARG A 398 8.91 12.80 6.94
N ILE A 399 8.41 12.77 5.71
CA ILE A 399 7.48 13.75 5.16
C ILE A 399 6.15 13.11 4.79
N LYS A 400 5.16 13.93 4.44
CA LYS A 400 3.93 13.47 3.78
C LYS A 400 3.89 13.99 2.35
N VAL A 401 3.20 13.27 1.47
CA VAL A 401 3.06 13.65 0.06
C VAL A 401 1.63 13.43 -0.41
N GLN A 402 1.31 13.99 -1.57
CA GLN A 402 0.14 13.59 -2.34
C GLN A 402 0.59 13.13 -3.72
N PHE A 403 0.19 11.91 -4.08
CA PHE A 403 0.39 11.36 -5.40
C PHE A 403 -0.56 12.00 -6.42
N HIS A 404 -0.13 12.10 -7.68
CA HIS A 404 -0.92 12.73 -8.74
C HIS A 404 -2.21 11.97 -9.08
N TRP A 405 -2.25 10.66 -8.81
CA TRP A 405 -3.44 9.82 -8.99
C TRP A 405 -4.41 9.86 -7.80
N ASP A 406 -4.01 10.44 -6.66
CA ASP A 406 -4.91 10.59 -5.52
C ASP A 406 -5.91 11.72 -5.79
N ARG A 407 -7.14 11.30 -6.12
CA ARG A 407 -8.26 12.20 -6.45
C ARG A 407 -9.03 12.67 -5.22
N VAL A 408 -8.82 12.06 -4.05
CA VAL A 408 -9.57 12.34 -2.82
C VAL A 408 -8.77 13.25 -1.89
N GLY A 409 -7.44 13.17 -1.94
CA GLY A 409 -6.52 14.00 -1.18
C GLY A 409 -6.70 15.51 -1.43
N LYS A 410 -6.47 16.31 -0.39
CA LYS A 410 -6.69 17.77 -0.36
C LYS A 410 -5.39 18.58 -0.28
N TYR A 411 -4.26 17.95 -0.56
CA TYR A 411 -2.91 18.47 -0.39
C TYR A 411 -2.64 18.97 1.05
N ASP A 412 -2.99 18.14 2.04
CA ASP A 412 -2.89 18.48 3.46
C ASP A 412 -2.17 17.38 4.26
N VAL A 413 -2.19 17.52 5.59
CA VAL A 413 -1.58 16.57 6.54
C VAL A 413 -2.20 15.17 6.49
N ASN A 414 -3.31 14.96 5.79
CA ASN A 414 -4.00 13.68 5.66
C ASN A 414 -3.79 13.04 4.29
N SER A 415 -2.99 13.62 3.38
CA SER A 415 -2.79 13.07 2.03
C SER A 415 -2.08 11.71 2.02
N SER A 416 -1.16 11.44 2.96
CA SER A 416 -0.46 10.16 3.05
C SER A 416 -0.04 9.79 4.48
N CYS A 417 0.51 8.58 4.61
CA CYS A 417 1.32 8.21 5.77
C CYS A 417 2.65 9.00 5.81
N TRP A 418 3.41 8.81 6.88
CA TRP A 418 4.77 9.32 6.98
C TRP A 418 5.74 8.50 6.14
N ILE A 419 6.43 9.14 5.21
CA ILE A 419 7.29 8.52 4.20
C ILE A 419 8.76 8.88 4.47
N ARG A 420 9.63 7.88 4.50
CA ARG A 420 11.08 8.06 4.67
C ARG A 420 11.69 8.80 3.49
N VAL A 421 12.67 9.66 3.75
CA VAL A 421 13.43 10.40 2.74
C VAL A 421 14.86 9.90 2.72
N ALA A 422 15.31 9.35 1.58
CA ALA A 422 16.70 8.99 1.37
C ALA A 422 17.60 10.22 1.50
N GLN A 423 18.69 10.07 2.24
CA GLN A 423 19.73 11.10 2.39
C GLN A 423 20.99 10.63 1.65
N ASN A 424 21.84 11.58 1.21
CA ASN A 424 23.10 11.25 0.55
C ASN A 424 24.02 10.42 1.46
N ILE A 425 24.08 10.77 2.75
CA ILE A 425 24.82 10.07 3.80
C ILE A 425 24.00 10.10 5.09
N ALA A 426 23.77 8.95 5.73
CA ALA A 426 23.04 8.85 6.99
C ALA A 426 23.76 7.90 7.99
N GLY A 427 24.29 8.47 9.07
CA GLY A 427 24.94 7.76 10.16
C GLY A 427 24.28 8.06 11.51
N ASN A 428 24.73 7.37 12.57
CA ASN A 428 24.21 7.57 13.92
C ASN A 428 24.69 8.91 14.51
N GLY A 429 23.88 9.96 14.36
CA GLY A 429 24.21 11.31 14.84
C GLY A 429 25.07 12.14 13.89
N TRP A 430 25.26 11.70 12.64
CA TRP A 430 26.06 12.40 11.62
C TRP A 430 25.55 12.10 10.22
N GLY A 431 25.85 12.95 9.24
CA GLY A 431 25.46 12.76 7.83
C GLY A 431 24.94 14.03 7.17
N SER A 432 24.35 13.88 5.99
CA SER A 432 23.66 14.95 5.26
C SER A 432 22.19 15.00 5.64
N VAL A 433 21.63 16.20 5.78
CA VAL A 433 20.21 16.38 6.11
C VAL A 433 19.59 17.46 5.23
N PHE A 434 18.89 17.03 4.18
CA PHE A 434 18.12 17.91 3.29
C PHE A 434 16.72 17.35 3.12
N HIS A 435 15.77 17.93 3.85
CA HIS A 435 14.38 17.52 3.77
C HIS A 435 13.63 18.35 2.73
N PRO A 436 12.89 17.69 1.81
CA PRO A 436 11.94 18.38 0.95
C PRO A 436 10.90 19.17 1.75
N ARG A 437 10.60 20.38 1.29
CA ARG A 437 9.62 21.32 1.86
C ARG A 437 8.25 21.14 1.24
N VAL A 438 7.21 21.62 1.93
CA VAL A 438 5.83 21.57 1.43
C VAL A 438 5.74 22.26 0.07
N GLY A 439 5.09 21.60 -0.89
CA GLY A 439 4.96 22.04 -2.28
C GLY A 439 6.07 21.60 -3.21
N GLN A 440 7.18 21.05 -2.72
CA GLN A 440 8.26 20.49 -3.56
C GLN A 440 7.86 19.16 -4.18
N GLU A 441 8.42 18.88 -5.36
CA GLU A 441 8.22 17.62 -6.05
C GLU A 441 9.32 16.63 -5.69
N VAL A 442 8.90 15.41 -5.31
CA VAL A 442 9.78 14.33 -4.89
C VAL A 442 9.58 13.09 -5.74
N ILE A 443 10.65 12.30 -5.87
CA ILE A 443 10.60 10.96 -6.45
C ILE A 443 10.26 9.98 -5.34
N VAL A 444 9.25 9.15 -5.57
CA VAL A 444 8.77 8.11 -4.65
C VAL A 444 8.91 6.75 -5.32
N GLU A 445 9.66 5.87 -4.66
CA GLU A 445 9.75 4.44 -4.95
C GLU A 445 8.94 3.64 -3.93
N PHE A 446 8.83 2.33 -4.14
CA PHE A 446 7.96 1.47 -3.35
C PHE A 446 8.71 0.18 -2.99
N VAL A 447 8.83 -0.12 -1.70
CA VAL A 447 9.54 -1.31 -1.22
C VAL A 447 8.88 -2.57 -1.78
N ASN A 448 9.63 -3.45 -2.44
CA ASN A 448 9.12 -4.62 -3.17
C ASN A 448 8.05 -4.30 -4.24
N GLY A 449 7.97 -3.04 -4.69
CA GLY A 449 6.90 -2.56 -5.56
C GLY A 449 5.54 -2.48 -4.86
N ASP A 450 5.47 -2.56 -3.54
CA ASP A 450 4.22 -2.55 -2.79
C ASP A 450 3.64 -1.12 -2.67
N PRO A 451 2.44 -0.83 -3.21
CA PRO A 451 1.80 0.48 -3.09
C PRO A 451 1.60 0.95 -1.64
N ASP A 452 1.56 0.02 -0.67
CA ASP A 452 1.42 0.32 0.76
C ASP A 452 2.74 0.83 1.39
N GLN A 453 3.88 0.77 0.68
CA GLN A 453 5.22 1.00 1.25
C GLN A 453 6.05 2.02 0.45
N PRO A 454 5.64 3.29 0.39
CA PRO A 454 6.38 4.33 -0.31
C PRO A 454 7.68 4.72 0.41
N ILE A 455 8.69 5.12 -0.36
CA ILE A 455 9.95 5.72 0.10
C ILE A 455 10.37 6.83 -0.87
N VAL A 456 10.74 8.00 -0.35
CA VAL A 456 11.24 9.11 -1.16
C VAL A 456 12.72 8.90 -1.43
N THR A 457 13.12 8.86 -2.71
CA THR A 457 14.51 8.62 -3.13
C THR A 457 15.20 9.83 -3.74
N GLY A 458 14.46 10.91 -4.02
CA GLY A 458 15.03 12.14 -4.58
C GLY A 458 14.04 13.29 -4.70
N SER A 459 14.50 14.39 -5.29
CA SER A 459 13.70 15.59 -5.54
C SER A 459 13.96 16.13 -6.95
N LEU A 460 12.98 16.83 -7.50
CA LEU A 460 13.02 17.34 -8.87
C LEU A 460 12.70 18.83 -8.92
N TYR A 461 13.35 19.52 -9.85
CA TYR A 461 12.89 20.82 -10.33
C TYR A 461 11.77 20.62 -11.36
N ASN A 462 10.86 21.58 -11.46
CA ASN A 462 9.75 21.58 -12.40
C ASN A 462 9.41 23.02 -12.86
N GLY A 463 8.35 23.18 -13.66
CA GLY A 463 7.96 24.48 -14.22
C GLY A 463 7.65 25.57 -13.18
N SER A 464 7.33 25.18 -11.95
CA SER A 464 7.08 26.11 -10.84
C SER A 464 8.26 26.20 -9.85
N GLN A 465 9.12 25.18 -9.83
CA GLN A 465 10.31 25.10 -8.98
C GLN A 465 11.55 24.98 -9.86
N LEU A 466 12.09 26.13 -10.25
CA LEU A 466 13.22 26.18 -11.15
C LEU A 466 14.56 25.89 -10.43
N PRO A 467 15.57 25.41 -11.16
CA PRO A 467 16.94 25.35 -10.66
C PRO A 467 17.42 26.72 -10.12
N PRO A 468 18.35 26.74 -9.15
CA PRO A 468 18.80 27.97 -8.49
C PRO A 468 19.63 28.90 -9.38
N TYR A 469 20.15 28.38 -10.49
CA TYR A 469 20.98 29.08 -11.47
C TYR A 469 20.23 29.18 -12.80
N ALA A 470 20.38 30.30 -13.50
CA ALA A 470 19.70 30.52 -14.77
C ALA A 470 20.26 29.55 -15.82
N LEU A 471 19.44 28.63 -16.31
CA LEU A 471 19.83 27.65 -17.33
C LEU A 471 19.15 27.97 -18.66
N PRO A 472 19.86 27.79 -19.80
CA PRO A 472 21.17 27.16 -19.94
C PRO A 472 22.39 28.09 -19.72
N GLU A 473 22.20 29.39 -19.47
CA GLU A 473 23.27 30.40 -19.50
C GLU A 473 24.37 30.19 -18.43
N GLN A 474 24.01 29.66 -17.26
CA GLN A 474 24.91 29.40 -16.13
C GLN A 474 25.19 27.91 -15.95
N SER A 475 25.34 27.15 -17.05
CA SER A 475 25.53 25.69 -17.01
C SER A 475 26.84 25.24 -16.36
N SER A 476 27.82 26.12 -16.19
CA SER A 476 29.07 25.85 -15.45
C SER A 476 28.92 25.95 -13.94
N GLN A 477 27.76 26.39 -13.43
CA GLN A 477 27.54 26.59 -12.00
C GLN A 477 26.94 25.35 -11.34
N SER A 478 27.49 24.98 -10.18
CA SER A 478 27.01 23.90 -9.33
C SER A 478 27.11 24.29 -7.85
N GLY A 479 26.29 23.69 -6.97
CA GLY A 479 26.35 24.03 -5.55
C GLY A 479 25.11 23.71 -4.75
N TYR A 480 25.12 24.20 -3.51
CA TYR A 480 24.03 24.10 -2.55
C TYR A 480 23.51 25.50 -2.22
N LYS A 481 22.24 25.77 -2.54
CA LYS A 481 21.56 27.01 -2.19
C LYS A 481 20.36 26.71 -1.31
N SER A 482 20.40 27.23 -0.09
CA SER A 482 19.31 27.09 0.88
C SER A 482 18.29 28.23 0.75
N ARG A 483 17.28 28.23 1.63
CA ARG A 483 16.29 29.29 1.74
C ARG A 483 15.92 29.46 3.21
N SER A 484 15.92 30.69 3.73
CA SER A 484 15.39 30.94 5.07
C SER A 484 13.94 30.45 5.18
N VAL A 485 13.58 29.84 6.32
CA VAL A 485 12.25 29.24 6.52
C VAL A 485 11.26 30.35 6.85
N GLN A 486 10.79 31.02 5.81
CA GLN A 486 9.77 32.05 5.87
C GLN A 486 9.21 32.22 4.46
N LYS A 487 7.94 31.85 4.28
CA LYS A 487 7.28 31.87 2.97
C LYS A 487 7.46 33.21 2.26
N GLY A 488 7.99 33.16 1.03
CA GLY A 488 8.18 34.33 0.17
C GLY A 488 9.48 35.12 0.38
N THR A 489 10.36 34.71 1.29
CA THR A 489 11.68 35.36 1.45
C THR A 489 12.62 35.05 0.30
N SER A 490 13.51 36.00 -0.03
CA SER A 490 14.62 35.80 -0.95
C SER A 490 15.96 35.53 -0.25
N ASN A 491 15.96 35.31 1.07
CA ASN A 491 17.16 35.16 1.89
C ASN A 491 17.71 33.72 1.83
N PHE A 492 19.03 33.54 1.81
CA PHE A 492 19.66 32.22 1.60
C PHE A 492 21.11 32.14 2.09
N ASN A 493 21.53 30.93 2.46
CA ASN A 493 22.96 30.56 2.50
C ASN A 493 23.32 29.78 1.23
N GLU A 494 24.54 29.94 0.72
CA GLU A 494 24.98 29.33 -0.53
C GLU A 494 26.45 28.91 -0.49
N LEU A 495 26.75 27.73 -1.02
CA LEU A 495 28.08 27.32 -1.47
C LEU A 495 27.97 26.99 -2.96
N ARG A 496 28.66 27.76 -3.81
CA ARG A 496 28.61 27.61 -5.27
C ARG A 496 30.02 27.52 -5.86
N PHE A 497 30.16 26.65 -6.85
CA PHE A 497 31.32 26.51 -7.72
C PHE A 497 30.91 26.95 -9.12
N ASP A 498 31.74 27.74 -9.78
CA ASP A 498 31.62 28.09 -11.20
C ASP A 498 32.86 27.59 -11.92
N ASP A 499 32.69 26.60 -12.80
CA ASP A 499 33.78 25.94 -13.52
C ASP A 499 34.00 26.52 -14.92
N LYS A 500 33.62 27.80 -15.12
CA LYS A 500 33.86 28.50 -16.39
C LYS A 500 35.36 28.77 -16.56
N PRO A 501 36.01 28.29 -17.64
CA PRO A 501 37.46 28.44 -17.82
C PRO A 501 37.93 29.89 -17.82
N GLY A 502 38.92 30.20 -16.98
CA GLY A 502 39.49 31.55 -16.83
C GLY A 502 38.64 32.51 -15.99
N GLU A 503 37.48 32.06 -15.51
CA GLU A 503 36.57 32.79 -14.62
C GLU A 503 36.13 31.89 -13.44
N GLU A 504 36.93 30.88 -13.08
CA GLU A 504 36.59 29.91 -12.05
C GLU A 504 36.39 30.62 -10.70
N HIS A 505 35.31 30.26 -10.01
CA HIS A 505 34.90 30.99 -8.82
C HIS A 505 34.20 30.11 -7.78
N ILE A 506 34.69 30.17 -6.54
CA ILE A 506 33.99 29.61 -5.37
C ILE A 506 33.31 30.75 -4.63
N TYR A 507 32.00 30.64 -4.43
CA TYR A 507 31.19 31.58 -3.67
C TYR A 507 30.69 30.93 -2.38
N LEU A 508 30.95 31.58 -1.25
CA LEU A 508 30.38 31.22 0.05
C LEU A 508 29.59 32.41 0.59
N HIS A 509 28.28 32.22 0.79
CA HIS A 509 27.37 33.23 1.33
C HIS A 509 26.72 32.73 2.61
N ALA A 510 26.82 33.53 3.67
CA ALA A 510 26.08 33.34 4.90
C ALA A 510 25.11 34.51 5.08
N GLU A 511 23.83 34.20 5.21
CA GLU A 511 22.76 35.20 5.35
C GLU A 511 22.88 36.01 6.65
N LYS A 512 23.44 35.41 7.71
CA LYS A 512 23.51 36.02 9.04
C LYS A 512 24.85 35.83 9.74
N LEU A 513 25.02 34.71 10.43
CA LEU A 513 26.24 34.39 11.17
C LEU A 513 27.04 33.36 10.39
N PHE A 514 28.29 33.67 10.11
CA PHE A 514 29.29 32.69 9.68
C PHE A 514 30.24 32.42 10.84
N GLN A 515 30.34 31.16 11.26
CA GLN A 515 31.29 30.73 12.28
C GLN A 515 32.15 29.61 11.70
N MET A 516 33.47 29.77 11.80
CA MET A 516 34.45 28.75 11.45
C MET A 516 35.21 28.37 12.72
N LEU A 517 35.13 27.10 13.10
CA LEU A 517 35.92 26.50 14.19
C LEU A 517 36.86 25.48 13.57
N VAL A 518 38.17 25.65 13.80
CA VAL A 518 39.20 24.72 13.33
C VAL A 518 40.05 24.34 14.54
N GLU A 519 40.11 23.04 14.81
CA GLU A 519 40.69 22.50 16.06
C GLU A 519 42.22 22.45 16.05
N ASP A 520 42.85 22.50 14.87
CA ASP A 520 44.31 22.38 14.73
C ASP A 520 44.90 23.59 13.99
N CYS A 521 44.82 23.59 12.66
CA CYS A 521 45.46 24.61 11.84
C CYS A 521 44.57 25.08 10.69
N VAL A 522 44.58 26.40 10.45
CA VAL A 522 44.04 27.02 9.24
C VAL A 522 45.22 27.50 8.40
N ASP A 523 45.37 26.93 7.20
CA ASP A 523 46.37 27.37 6.22
C ASP A 523 45.67 28.04 5.03
N ILE A 524 46.10 29.26 4.68
CA ILE A 524 45.51 30.06 3.61
C ILE A 524 46.64 30.62 2.74
N ALA A 525 46.77 30.10 1.53
CA ALA A 525 47.65 30.63 0.49
C ALA A 525 46.84 31.38 -0.57
N VAL A 526 47.21 32.63 -0.83
CA VAL A 526 46.61 33.46 -1.90
C VAL A 526 47.73 33.97 -2.79
N GLU A 527 47.78 33.48 -4.04
CA GLU A 527 48.91 33.74 -4.95
C GLU A 527 48.90 35.15 -5.56
N ASN A 528 47.72 35.77 -5.66
CA ASN A 528 47.58 37.11 -6.22
C ASN A 528 47.24 38.16 -5.15
N SER A 529 45.96 38.29 -4.78
CA SER A 529 45.52 39.32 -3.83
C SER A 529 44.42 38.84 -2.90
N LYS A 530 44.50 39.25 -1.62
CA LYS A 530 43.45 39.06 -0.61
C LYS A 530 42.86 40.43 -0.27
N THR A 531 41.54 40.55 -0.31
CA THR A 531 40.80 41.73 0.17
C THR A 531 39.86 41.32 1.29
N GLU A 532 40.00 41.96 2.45
CA GLU A 532 39.08 41.83 3.59
C GLU A 532 38.42 43.19 3.85
N LYS A 533 37.09 43.20 3.91
CA LYS A 533 36.31 44.39 4.25
C LYS A 533 35.41 44.06 5.43
N VAL A 534 35.58 44.83 6.51
CA VAL A 534 34.72 44.77 7.68
C VAL A 534 34.15 46.17 7.91
N THR A 535 32.83 46.25 8.02
CA THR A 535 32.11 47.54 8.08
C THR A 535 31.99 48.11 9.49
N ASN A 536 32.11 47.25 10.49
CA ASN A 536 32.12 47.64 11.90
C ASN A 536 33.47 47.21 12.49
N ASP A 537 33.47 46.36 13.52
CA ASP A 537 34.68 46.04 14.27
C ASP A 537 35.37 44.77 13.79
N VAL A 538 36.70 44.80 13.80
CA VAL A 538 37.57 43.61 13.71
C VAL A 538 38.24 43.41 15.07
N ASN A 539 37.95 42.29 15.71
CA ASN A 539 38.63 41.87 16.93
C ASN A 539 39.51 40.66 16.64
N GLN A 540 40.82 40.80 16.85
CA GLN A 540 41.80 39.72 16.68
C GLN A 540 42.55 39.51 17.99
N GLU A 541 42.47 38.31 18.53
CA GLU A 541 43.23 37.90 19.72
C GLU A 541 44.21 36.78 19.31
N VAL A 542 45.49 36.96 19.65
CA VAL A 542 46.54 35.99 19.36
C VAL A 542 47.20 35.60 20.68
N GLY A 543 46.99 34.36 21.12
CA GLY A 543 47.42 33.90 22.45
C GLY A 543 48.93 33.68 22.61
N GLN A 544 49.70 33.65 21.52
CA GLN A 544 51.16 33.53 21.55
C GLN A 544 51.80 34.63 20.68
N ASN A 545 52.29 34.29 19.49
CA ASN A 545 53.03 35.21 18.62
C ASN A 545 52.16 35.62 17.43
N ALA A 546 51.96 36.93 17.27
CA ALA A 546 51.48 37.52 16.02
C ALA A 546 52.68 38.09 15.26
N SER A 547 52.80 37.77 13.96
CA SER A 547 53.86 38.34 13.11
C SER A 547 53.27 38.88 11.81
N LEU A 548 53.49 40.16 11.52
CA LEU A 548 53.13 40.77 10.26
C LEU A 548 54.40 41.20 9.53
N LYS A 549 54.64 40.63 8.34
CA LYS A 549 55.75 41.01 7.46
C LYS A 549 55.21 41.62 6.19
N VAL A 550 55.60 42.87 5.90
CA VAL A 550 55.16 43.60 4.71
C VAL A 550 56.37 43.85 3.80
N GLY A 551 56.30 43.37 2.56
CA GLY A 551 57.45 43.37 1.64
C GLY A 551 57.76 44.71 0.95
N LYS A 552 56.84 45.66 1.01
CA LYS A 552 57.02 47.02 0.47
C LYS A 552 56.67 48.06 1.54
N ASN A 553 55.46 48.62 1.48
CA ASN A 553 55.03 49.69 2.38
C ASN A 553 54.03 49.16 3.40
N PHE A 554 54.30 49.36 4.69
CA PHE A 554 53.32 49.20 5.76
C PHE A 554 52.82 50.60 6.17
N SER A 555 51.51 50.82 6.11
CA SER A 555 50.86 52.04 6.58
C SER A 555 49.85 51.65 7.64
N ASN A 556 49.95 52.25 8.82
CA ASN A 556 48.98 52.10 9.88
C ASN A 556 48.48 53.50 10.26
N GLU A 557 47.21 53.77 10.01
CA GLU A 557 46.56 55.04 10.29
C GLU A 557 45.47 54.81 11.33
N THR A 558 45.45 55.64 12.38
CA THR A 558 44.45 55.54 13.45
C THR A 558 43.84 56.92 13.67
N GLY A 559 42.51 57.01 13.63
CA GLY A 559 41.79 58.29 13.74
C GLY A 559 41.84 58.93 15.13
N GLU A 560 42.16 58.15 16.16
CA GLU A 560 42.27 58.63 17.54
C GLU A 560 43.65 58.31 18.14
N VAL A 561 43.83 57.12 18.72
CA VAL A 561 45.03 56.76 19.48
C VAL A 561 45.66 55.48 18.93
N LEU A 562 46.92 55.57 18.53
CA LEU A 562 47.78 54.41 18.29
C LEU A 562 48.63 54.14 19.55
N SER A 563 48.33 53.06 20.28
CA SER A 563 49.04 52.68 21.51
C SER A 563 49.87 51.41 21.35
N PHE A 564 51.11 51.41 21.85
CA PHE A 564 51.95 50.21 21.95
C PHE A 564 52.22 49.90 23.43
N ASN A 565 51.78 48.74 23.90
CA ASN A 565 52.07 48.24 25.25
C ASN A 565 52.85 46.92 25.14
N ALA A 566 53.99 46.81 25.82
CA ALA A 566 54.80 45.59 25.84
C ALA A 566 55.34 45.31 27.24
N GLY A 567 55.36 44.04 27.66
CA GLY A 567 55.80 43.65 29.00
C GLY A 567 57.32 43.69 29.23
N LYS A 568 58.12 43.75 28.16
CA LYS A 568 59.61 43.71 28.24
C LYS A 568 60.27 44.91 27.56
N SER A 569 59.97 45.14 26.29
CA SER A 569 60.50 46.28 25.55
C SER A 569 59.69 46.57 24.29
N VAL A 570 59.66 47.83 23.88
CA VAL A 570 59.23 48.26 22.54
C VAL A 570 60.47 48.73 21.78
N GLU A 571 60.70 48.24 20.57
CA GLU A 571 61.80 48.68 19.70
C GLU A 571 61.26 49.08 18.31
N ILE A 572 61.65 50.28 17.86
CA ILE A 572 61.44 50.75 16.49
C ILE A 572 62.82 50.87 15.86
N LYS A 573 63.10 50.10 14.81
CA LYS A 573 64.43 50.02 14.18
C LYS A 573 64.35 50.12 12.66
N VAL A 574 65.24 50.92 12.07
CA VAL A 574 65.40 51.07 10.63
C VAL A 574 66.90 51.09 10.31
N GLY A 575 67.42 50.03 9.70
CA GLY A 575 68.85 49.90 9.43
C GLY A 575 69.69 50.02 10.71
N GLY A 576 70.56 51.04 10.77
CA GLY A 576 71.40 51.36 11.93
C GLY A 576 70.78 52.30 12.97
N ALA A 577 69.58 52.84 12.75
CA ALA A 577 68.89 53.72 13.70
C ALA A 577 67.85 52.94 14.52
N SER A 578 67.73 53.24 15.81
CA SER A 578 66.71 52.63 16.68
C SER A 578 66.25 53.53 17.82
N ILE A 579 65.00 53.29 18.24
CA ILE A 579 64.41 53.77 19.50
C ILE A 579 63.96 52.54 20.27
N GLN A 580 64.53 52.33 21.45
CA GLN A 580 64.20 51.20 22.32
C GLN A 580 63.76 51.73 23.68
N MET A 581 62.62 51.24 24.16
CA MET A 581 62.07 51.49 25.49
C MET A 581 61.99 50.15 26.21
N SER A 582 62.61 50.03 27.39
CA SER A 582 62.61 48.78 28.17
C SER A 582 61.71 48.89 29.41
N SER A 583 61.38 47.74 30.02
CA SER A 583 60.60 47.68 31.25
C SER A 583 61.31 48.27 32.48
N SER A 584 62.62 48.52 32.42
CA SER A 584 63.36 49.25 33.47
C SER A 584 63.16 50.76 33.40
N GLY A 585 62.46 51.27 32.38
CA GLY A 585 62.29 52.70 32.11
C GLY A 585 63.45 53.33 31.32
N GLU A 586 64.41 52.53 30.87
CA GLU A 586 65.50 53.00 30.02
C GLU A 586 65.00 53.29 28.60
N ILE A 587 65.35 54.47 28.09
CA ILE A 587 65.04 54.88 26.71
C ILE A 587 66.36 55.08 25.97
N ASN A 588 66.63 54.23 25.00
CA ASN A 588 67.83 54.26 24.18
C ASN A 588 67.49 54.75 22.77
N ILE A 589 68.08 55.87 22.37
CA ILE A 589 67.96 56.44 21.03
C ILE A 589 69.34 56.38 20.37
N LYS A 590 69.46 55.66 19.24
CA LYS A 590 70.73 55.46 18.53
C LYS A 590 70.60 55.81 17.05
N GLY A 591 71.62 56.47 16.50
CA GLY A 591 71.73 56.79 15.09
C GLY A 591 72.98 57.60 14.75
N ASN A 592 73.35 57.68 13.47
CA ASN A 592 74.55 58.40 13.00
C ASN A 592 74.47 59.92 13.27
N LYS A 593 73.27 60.48 13.18
CA LYS A 593 72.97 61.89 13.49
C LYS A 593 71.57 61.93 14.10
N ILE A 594 71.47 62.46 15.31
CA ILE A 594 70.19 62.71 15.98
C ILE A 594 69.98 64.21 15.98
N SER A 595 68.93 64.68 15.31
CA SER A 595 68.55 66.10 15.28
C SER A 595 67.23 66.26 16.03
N ILE A 596 67.26 67.04 17.10
CA ILE A 596 66.10 67.34 17.94
C ILE A 596 65.79 68.82 17.74
N ASN A 597 64.72 69.13 17.00
CA ASN A 597 64.29 70.49 16.71
C ASN A 597 62.92 70.72 17.35
N GLY A 598 62.86 71.62 18.33
CA GLY A 598 61.62 72.01 19.00
C GLY A 598 61.66 73.48 19.42
N SER A 599 60.50 74.08 19.62
CA SER A 599 60.39 75.47 20.12
C SER A 599 60.92 75.64 21.55
N ALA A 600 60.96 74.54 22.33
CA ALA A 600 61.63 74.45 23.62
C ALA A 600 62.08 73.00 23.88
N ILE A 601 63.27 72.82 24.44
CA ILE A 601 63.80 71.52 24.88
C ILE A 601 64.15 71.66 26.36
N ALA A 602 63.55 70.83 27.21
CA ALA A 602 63.81 70.81 28.65
C ALA A 602 64.37 69.44 29.05
N LEU A 603 65.48 69.44 29.79
CA LEU A 603 66.13 68.25 30.30
C LEU A 603 66.20 68.35 31.83
N LYS A 604 65.79 67.30 32.53
CA LYS A 604 65.78 67.24 34.00
C LYS A 604 66.22 65.85 34.45
N ALA A 605 67.39 65.76 35.05
CA ALA A 605 67.95 64.52 35.57
C ALA A 605 68.81 64.81 36.80
N GLY A 606 69.08 63.78 37.61
CA GLY A 606 70.04 63.88 38.73
C GLY A 606 71.45 64.20 38.27
N GLN A 607 71.81 63.81 37.03
CA GLN A 607 73.07 64.14 36.37
C GLN A 607 72.87 64.06 34.85
N ILE A 608 73.43 65.02 34.10
CA ILE A 608 73.47 65.02 32.63
C ILE A 608 74.95 65.05 32.22
N SER A 609 75.39 64.03 31.49
CA SER A 609 76.73 63.97 30.92
C SER A 609 76.64 64.15 29.41
N LEU A 610 77.28 65.21 28.90
CA LEU A 610 77.45 65.47 27.48
C LEU A 610 78.94 65.28 27.19
N ASN A 611 79.26 64.40 26.25
CA ASN A 611 80.64 64.15 25.82
C ASN A 611 80.94 64.87 24.51
#